data_AF-A0A8J2ISW2-F1
#
_entry.id   AF-A0A8J2ISW2-F1
#
_cell.length_a   1.000
_cell.length_b   1.000
_cell.length_c   1.000
_cell.angle_alpha   90.00
_cell.angle_beta   90.00
_cell.angle_gamma   90.00
#
_symmetry.space_group_name_H-M   'P 1'
#
loop_
_entity.id
_entity.type
_entity.pdbx_description
1 polymer ?
#
loop_
_entity_poly.entity_id
_entity_poly.type
_entity_poly.pdbx_seq_one_letter_code
_entity_poly.pdbx_strand_id
1 'polypeptide(L)'
;MAVPSKPVANISVGEHSETLPAGGSTSEHTEVDSSVTDISSQILDIIFEYALNKFNDSKERLETGRPKFLSVVSKFVAAGTRVDMCLPAFPFKSANKAYKVFGILPDKAEELALSRLNTMCARIKEIYSPGAHCVIISDGIVYNDLLSISDRETWAYGQALRKMASAKFEHIGFSRIKDLINFPMPPDMKEIAYVANATNFRRAFLNRFGKDNIDIDQEIKDNPDTMMTYLGYRRFLESDLKHIFPVGNGRGANEYRRDVRYLAKQMLIRGYAFTGAVKNGFPNHLRLSIHHSTGEHKISLSLLDTKTGFTTPWHCCVARMANGEWTSAPMGEYLKDPNMKVVHENGRPSYFQETIIDTECVFCSDNDTNIFLETASAEYDDRWRNFGISWVFSIFNMAAAPLLFWLTKVPRGKMRTKKDAGERTSEVEIKNTGVE
;
A
#
# COMPACT_ATOMS: atom_id res chain seq x y z
N MET A 1 -5.05 32.05 7.08
CA MET A 1 -5.63 33.37 6.79
C MET A 1 -6.51 33.20 5.57
N ALA A 2 -7.82 33.43 5.70
CA ALA A 2 -8.81 33.19 4.64
C ALA A 2 -8.97 34.45 3.78
N VAL A 3 -8.98 34.29 2.45
CA VAL A 3 -9.24 35.36 1.49
C VAL A 3 -10.75 35.42 1.20
N PRO A 4 -11.42 36.59 1.26
CA PRO A 4 -12.84 36.71 0.95
C PRO A 4 -13.06 36.90 -0.56
N SER A 5 -14.02 36.18 -1.11
CA SER A 5 -14.53 36.35 -2.48
C SER A 5 -15.48 37.55 -2.57
N LYS A 6 -15.33 38.40 -3.59
CA LYS A 6 -16.29 39.44 -3.97
C LYS A 6 -17.09 39.01 -5.21
N PRO A 7 -18.36 39.44 -5.34
CA PRO A 7 -19.19 39.14 -6.50
C PRO A 7 -18.87 40.06 -7.68
N VAL A 8 -18.88 39.51 -8.89
CA VAL A 8 -18.68 40.23 -10.16
C VAL A 8 -20.02 40.80 -10.63
N ALA A 9 -20.03 42.08 -10.99
CA ALA A 9 -21.17 42.77 -11.57
C ALA A 9 -21.16 42.64 -13.11
N ASN A 10 -22.35 42.48 -13.68
CA ASN A 10 -22.61 42.51 -15.12
C ASN A 10 -22.33 43.90 -15.70
N ILE A 11 -21.58 43.96 -16.80
CA ILE A 11 -21.52 45.12 -17.69
C ILE A 11 -21.77 44.65 -19.12
N SER A 12 -22.74 45.28 -19.77
CA SER A 12 -23.10 45.11 -21.16
C SER A 12 -22.51 46.21 -22.06
N VAL A 13 -22.44 45.86 -23.35
CA VAL A 13 -22.42 46.71 -24.57
C VAL A 13 -21.04 46.97 -25.20
N GLY A 14 -20.98 46.66 -26.50
CA GLY A 14 -20.16 47.40 -27.47
C GLY A 14 -19.61 46.55 -28.62
N GLU A 15 -20.41 46.27 -29.66
CA GLU A 15 -19.88 45.82 -30.94
C GLU A 15 -19.16 46.99 -31.63
N HIS A 16 -17.84 46.90 -31.77
CA HIS A 16 -17.08 47.67 -32.75
C HIS A 16 -16.24 46.72 -33.59
N SER A 17 -16.53 46.73 -34.90
CA SER A 17 -15.77 46.06 -35.94
C SER A 17 -14.53 46.90 -36.28
N GLU A 18 -13.35 46.37 -35.95
CA GLU A 18 -12.08 46.84 -36.50
C GLU A 18 -11.36 45.66 -37.15
N THR A 19 -11.14 45.79 -38.46
CA THR A 19 -10.32 44.89 -39.28
C THR A 19 -8.84 45.04 -38.91
N LEU A 20 -8.20 43.97 -38.44
CA LEU A 20 -6.75 43.87 -38.26
C LEU A 20 -6.10 43.09 -39.42
N PRO A 21 -4.88 43.46 -39.83
CA PRO A 21 -4.17 42.82 -40.94
C PRO A 21 -3.60 41.46 -40.53
N ALA A 22 -3.62 40.52 -41.48
CA ALA A 22 -3.00 39.21 -41.36
C ALA A 22 -1.46 39.33 -41.42
N GLY A 23 -0.77 38.87 -40.38
CA GLY A 23 0.68 38.65 -40.42
C GLY A 23 1.29 38.54 -39.03
N GLY A 24 1.70 37.32 -38.64
CA GLY A 24 2.73 37.12 -37.61
C GLY A 24 2.44 36.23 -36.39
N SER A 25 1.31 35.50 -36.27
CA SER A 25 0.99 34.80 -35.01
C SER A 25 1.33 33.29 -34.96
N THR A 26 1.80 32.69 -36.04
CA THR A 26 1.99 31.23 -36.08
C THR A 26 3.29 30.74 -35.44
N SER A 27 4.38 31.50 -35.39
CA SER A 27 5.65 31.02 -34.79
C SER A 27 5.66 31.09 -33.27
N GLU A 28 5.18 32.18 -32.67
CA GLU A 28 5.15 32.36 -31.20
C GLU A 28 4.19 31.37 -30.52
N HIS A 29 3.01 31.14 -31.09
CA HIS A 29 2.08 30.15 -30.53
C HIS A 29 2.64 28.73 -30.56
N THR A 30 3.37 28.37 -31.63
CA THR A 30 3.95 27.03 -31.77
C THR A 30 5.15 26.82 -30.82
N GLU A 31 5.96 27.87 -30.57
CA GLU A 31 7.07 27.81 -29.60
C GLU A 31 6.57 27.74 -28.15
N VAL A 32 5.52 28.49 -27.81
CA VAL A 32 4.92 28.47 -26.47
C VAL A 32 4.28 27.11 -26.18
N ASP A 33 3.52 26.55 -27.13
CA ASP A 33 2.89 25.23 -26.97
C ASP A 33 3.93 24.09 -26.88
N SER A 34 5.04 24.20 -27.63
CA SER A 34 6.18 23.27 -27.51
C SER A 34 6.82 23.36 -26.12
N SER A 35 7.12 24.57 -25.65
CA SER A 35 7.75 24.79 -24.33
C SER A 35 6.88 24.29 -23.17
N VAL A 36 5.56 24.53 -23.22
CA VAL A 36 4.62 24.02 -22.22
C VAL A 36 4.63 22.49 -22.18
N THR A 37 4.61 21.86 -23.35
CA THR A 37 4.62 20.40 -23.47
C THR A 37 5.92 19.82 -22.93
N ASP A 38 7.06 20.40 -23.29
CA ASP A 38 8.39 19.93 -22.87
C ASP A 38 8.59 20.04 -21.35
N ILE A 39 8.23 21.19 -20.76
CA ILE A 39 8.31 21.38 -19.30
C ILE A 39 7.35 20.42 -18.58
N SER A 40 6.12 20.28 -19.07
CA SER A 40 5.14 19.37 -18.47
C SER A 40 5.63 17.92 -18.47
N SER A 41 6.30 17.52 -19.56
CA SER A 41 6.93 16.21 -19.70
C SER A 41 8.04 16.01 -18.68
N GLN A 42 8.96 16.95 -18.55
CA GLN A 42 10.05 16.89 -17.57
C GLN A 42 9.55 16.84 -16.12
N ILE A 43 8.51 17.62 -15.79
CA ILE A 43 7.88 17.58 -14.47
C ILE A 43 7.32 16.18 -14.18
N LEU A 44 6.64 15.58 -15.15
CA LEU A 44 6.05 14.26 -14.99
C LEU A 44 7.12 13.16 -14.86
N ASP A 45 8.24 13.28 -15.57
CA ASP A 45 9.39 12.38 -15.45
C ASP A 45 9.97 12.41 -14.03
N ILE A 46 10.15 13.60 -13.46
CA ILE A 46 10.56 13.74 -12.05
C ILE A 46 9.58 13.00 -11.14
N ILE A 47 8.27 13.19 -11.30
CA ILE A 47 7.25 12.52 -10.47
C ILE A 47 7.32 10.99 -10.64
N PHE A 48 7.55 10.49 -11.85
CA PHE A 48 7.63 9.06 -12.13
C PHE A 48 8.86 8.38 -11.52
N GLU A 49 9.94 9.10 -11.25
CA GLU A 49 11.06 8.56 -10.47
C GLU A 49 10.67 8.20 -9.02
N TYR A 50 9.61 8.81 -8.48
CA TYR A 50 9.06 8.51 -7.16
C TYR A 50 7.94 7.47 -7.20
N ALA A 51 7.61 6.95 -8.38
CA ALA A 51 6.52 6.01 -8.55
C ALA A 51 6.77 4.68 -7.80
N LEU A 52 5.67 3.99 -7.51
CA LEU A 52 5.66 2.68 -6.85
C LEU A 52 6.14 1.60 -7.81
N ASN A 53 7.46 1.47 -7.98
CA ASN A 53 8.11 0.51 -8.89
C ASN A 53 8.24 -0.88 -8.25
N LYS A 54 7.11 -1.46 -7.80
CA LYS A 54 7.08 -2.80 -7.18
C LYS A 54 6.90 -3.94 -8.17
N PHE A 55 6.48 -3.65 -9.40
CA PHE A 55 6.06 -4.64 -10.37
C PHE A 55 6.75 -4.41 -11.71
N ASN A 56 7.02 -5.50 -12.42
CA ASN A 56 7.75 -5.46 -13.69
C ASN A 56 7.07 -4.59 -14.77
N ASP A 57 5.75 -4.37 -14.66
CA ASP A 57 4.93 -3.58 -15.58
C ASP A 57 4.66 -2.14 -15.10
N SER A 58 5.26 -1.70 -13.98
CA SER A 58 5.00 -0.37 -13.41
C SER A 58 5.30 0.76 -14.40
N LYS A 59 6.38 0.62 -15.18
CA LYS A 59 6.78 1.62 -16.18
C LYS A 59 5.77 1.72 -17.34
N GLU A 60 5.32 0.58 -17.87
CA GLU A 60 4.35 0.53 -18.97
C GLU A 60 2.99 1.16 -18.58
N ARG A 61 2.55 0.93 -17.33
CA ARG A 61 1.31 1.53 -16.80
C ARG A 61 1.41 3.05 -16.64
N LEU A 62 2.56 3.55 -16.17
CA LEU A 62 2.78 5.00 -16.05
C LEU A 62 2.76 5.67 -17.42
N GLU A 63 3.40 5.05 -18.42
CA GLU A 63 3.36 5.54 -19.80
C GLU A 63 1.94 5.50 -20.39
N THR A 64 1.15 4.48 -20.07
CA THR A 64 -0.27 4.40 -20.49
C THR A 64 -1.09 5.58 -19.93
N GLY A 65 -0.84 5.98 -18.68
CA GLY A 65 -1.51 7.13 -18.05
C GLY A 65 -0.97 8.51 -18.46
N ARG A 66 0.23 8.55 -19.04
CA ARG A 66 1.01 9.77 -19.31
C ARG A 66 0.19 10.86 -20.01
N PRO A 67 -0.60 10.60 -21.08
CA PRO A 67 -1.36 11.65 -21.76
C PRO A 67 -2.37 12.37 -20.85
N LYS A 68 -3.04 11.61 -19.96
CA LYS A 68 -4.01 12.17 -19.01
C LYS A 68 -3.31 13.04 -17.97
N PHE A 69 -2.16 12.60 -17.46
CA PHE A 69 -1.40 13.36 -16.46
C PHE A 69 -0.74 14.60 -17.05
N LEU A 70 -0.19 14.51 -18.26
CA LEU A 70 0.31 15.66 -19.01
C LEU A 70 -0.79 16.72 -19.17
N SER A 71 -2.00 16.32 -19.58
CA SER A 71 -3.13 17.26 -19.71
C SER A 71 -3.44 18.02 -18.41
N VAL A 72 -3.19 17.43 -17.24
CA VAL A 72 -3.36 18.12 -15.95
C VAL A 72 -2.19 19.05 -15.67
N VAL A 73 -0.95 18.58 -15.82
CA VAL A 73 0.26 19.37 -15.56
C VAL A 73 0.35 20.57 -16.50
N SER A 74 0.06 20.39 -17.79
CA SER A 74 0.13 21.45 -18.80
C SER A 74 -0.83 22.61 -18.52
N LYS A 75 -1.95 22.39 -17.80
CA LYS A 75 -2.82 23.49 -17.38
C LYS A 75 -2.12 24.43 -16.40
N PHE A 76 -1.33 23.90 -15.48
CA PHE A 76 -0.55 24.70 -14.55
C PHE A 76 0.58 25.42 -15.27
N VAL A 77 1.32 24.69 -16.11
CA VAL A 77 2.46 25.20 -16.87
C VAL A 77 2.05 26.32 -17.83
N ALA A 78 1.01 26.12 -18.63
CA ALA A 78 0.46 27.14 -19.53
C ALA A 78 -0.03 28.39 -18.78
N ALA A 79 -0.55 28.22 -17.57
CA ALA A 79 -0.98 29.33 -16.73
C ALA A 79 0.18 30.01 -15.96
N GLY A 80 1.40 29.47 -16.02
CA GLY A 80 2.53 29.97 -15.23
C GLY A 80 2.34 29.82 -13.72
N THR A 81 1.56 28.82 -13.28
CA THR A 81 1.19 28.61 -11.87
C THR A 81 1.85 27.36 -11.29
N ARG A 82 2.04 27.35 -9.97
CA ARG A 82 2.60 26.20 -9.24
C ARG A 82 1.80 24.92 -9.53
N VAL A 83 2.50 23.81 -9.77
CA VAL A 83 1.88 22.49 -9.93
C VAL A 83 1.39 21.99 -8.58
N ASP A 84 0.08 21.94 -8.38
CA ASP A 84 -0.53 21.44 -7.16
C ASP A 84 -0.92 19.96 -7.28
N MET A 85 -0.41 19.15 -6.35
CA MET A 85 -0.67 17.72 -6.22
C MET A 85 -1.48 17.43 -4.96
N CYS A 86 -2.28 16.37 -5.00
CA CYS A 86 -2.98 15.87 -3.81
C CYS A 86 -2.69 14.39 -3.57
N LEU A 87 -2.37 14.05 -2.33
CA LEU A 87 -2.01 12.70 -1.90
C LEU A 87 -2.87 12.29 -0.69
N PRO A 88 -3.85 11.40 -0.87
CA PRO A 88 -4.52 10.77 0.25
C PRO A 88 -3.60 9.74 0.92
N ALA A 89 -3.18 10.02 2.16
CA ALA A 89 -2.17 9.26 2.88
C ALA A 89 -2.06 9.70 4.36
N PHE A 90 -1.20 9.00 5.11
CA PHE A 90 -0.87 9.29 6.51
C PHE A 90 -2.10 9.32 7.44
N PRO A 91 -2.82 8.19 7.57
CA PRO A 91 -4.00 8.10 8.43
C PRO A 91 -3.64 8.11 9.92
N PHE A 92 -2.78 7.17 10.32
CA PHE A 92 -2.35 6.82 11.68
C PHE A 92 -1.36 5.65 11.59
N LYS A 93 -0.55 5.40 12.63
CA LYS A 93 0.28 4.18 12.74
C LYS A 93 -0.59 2.91 12.85
N SER A 94 -0.08 1.80 12.32
CA SER A 94 -0.71 0.47 12.43
C SER A 94 -1.13 0.14 13.86
N ALA A 95 -2.27 -0.52 14.00
CA ALA A 95 -2.75 -1.00 15.29
C ALA A 95 -1.86 -2.12 15.88
N ASN A 96 -1.06 -2.79 15.05
CA ASN A 96 -0.12 -3.81 15.48
C ASN A 96 1.18 -3.19 16.04
N LYS A 97 1.06 -2.62 17.24
CA LYS A 97 2.18 -2.05 18.03
C LYS A 97 3.12 -3.13 18.59
N ALA A 98 2.66 -4.38 18.64
CA ALA A 98 3.45 -5.51 19.10
C ALA A 98 4.52 -5.93 18.09
N TYR A 99 4.28 -5.70 16.79
CA TYR A 99 5.13 -6.23 15.72
C TYR A 99 5.52 -5.24 14.64
N LYS A 100 4.65 -4.28 14.27
CA LYS A 100 4.86 -3.49 13.04
C LYS A 100 5.51 -2.14 13.27
N VAL A 101 5.13 -1.45 14.34
CA VAL A 101 5.45 -0.04 14.58
C VAL A 101 5.81 0.19 16.05
N PHE A 102 6.59 1.23 16.35
CA PHE A 102 7.00 1.56 17.71
C PHE A 102 5.87 2.09 18.61
N GLY A 103 4.84 2.70 18.03
CA GLY A 103 3.78 3.35 18.81
C GLY A 103 2.75 4.05 17.93
N ILE A 104 2.06 5.05 18.49
CA ILE A 104 0.95 5.75 17.82
C ILE A 104 1.38 6.99 17.05
N LEU A 105 2.59 7.50 17.29
CA LEU A 105 3.07 8.76 16.73
C LEU A 105 3.95 8.54 15.50
N PRO A 106 4.02 9.51 14.56
CA PRO A 106 4.99 9.49 13.46
C PRO A 106 6.41 9.36 14.00
N ASP A 107 7.25 8.59 13.34
CA ASP A 107 8.67 8.37 13.67
C ASP A 107 9.55 8.70 12.45
N LYS A 108 10.78 8.18 12.39
CA LYS A 108 11.69 8.46 11.28
C LYS A 108 11.12 8.03 9.93
N ALA A 109 10.25 7.01 9.90
CA ALA A 109 9.65 6.57 8.65
C ALA A 109 8.80 7.68 8.02
N GLU A 110 7.95 8.35 8.81
CA GLU A 110 7.17 9.49 8.30
C GLU A 110 8.06 10.68 7.93
N GLU A 111 9.13 10.93 8.69
CA GLU A 111 10.07 12.00 8.36
C GLU A 111 10.74 11.78 6.99
N LEU A 112 11.23 10.56 6.73
CA LEU A 112 11.83 10.20 5.44
C LEU A 112 10.81 10.28 4.30
N ALA A 113 9.56 9.86 4.55
CA ALA A 113 8.49 9.93 3.57
C ALA A 113 8.11 11.37 3.20
N LEU A 114 7.98 12.25 4.20
CA LEU A 114 7.72 13.67 3.98
C LEU A 114 8.90 14.35 3.28
N SER A 115 10.13 14.01 3.68
CA SER A 115 11.36 14.49 3.02
C SER A 115 11.37 14.08 1.55
N ARG A 116 11.07 12.83 1.22
CA ARG A 116 11.01 12.32 -0.15
C ARG A 116 10.00 13.09 -1.00
N LEU A 117 8.80 13.36 -0.49
CA LEU A 117 7.78 14.18 -1.19
C LEU A 117 8.23 15.63 -1.35
N ASN A 118 8.88 16.21 -0.33
CA ASN A 118 9.36 17.57 -0.37
C ASN A 118 10.48 17.72 -1.42
N THR A 119 11.43 16.78 -1.45
CA THR A 119 12.51 16.73 -2.43
C THR A 119 11.97 16.61 -3.86
N MET A 120 10.94 15.78 -4.09
CA MET A 120 10.27 15.72 -5.39
C MET A 120 9.76 17.10 -5.83
N CYS A 121 9.11 17.84 -4.94
CA CYS A 121 8.61 19.18 -5.24
C CYS A 121 9.75 20.21 -5.45
N ALA A 122 10.81 20.11 -4.67
CA ALA A 122 11.99 20.96 -4.81
C ALA A 122 12.69 20.75 -6.17
N ARG A 123 12.84 19.50 -6.61
CA ARG A 123 13.38 19.17 -7.94
C ARG A 123 12.54 19.72 -9.09
N ILE A 124 11.21 19.71 -8.95
CA ILE A 124 10.34 20.35 -9.95
C ILE A 124 10.62 21.86 -10.02
N LYS A 125 10.87 22.52 -8.89
CA LYS A 125 11.19 23.96 -8.84
C LYS A 125 12.50 24.30 -9.56
N GLU A 126 13.46 23.38 -9.62
CA GLU A 126 14.74 23.57 -10.33
C GLU A 126 14.54 23.73 -11.84
N ILE A 127 13.52 23.07 -12.43
CA ILE A 127 13.21 23.14 -13.86
C ILE A 127 12.01 24.02 -14.19
N TYR A 128 11.18 24.36 -13.21
CA TYR A 128 9.96 25.14 -13.37
C TYR A 128 9.80 26.11 -12.20
N SER A 129 10.07 27.40 -12.44
CA SER A 129 10.18 28.44 -11.39
C SER A 129 9.00 28.52 -10.41
N PRO A 130 7.71 28.42 -10.84
CA PRO A 130 6.57 28.38 -9.91
C PRO A 130 6.58 27.17 -8.97
N GLY A 131 7.31 26.12 -9.33
CA GLY A 131 7.55 24.92 -8.54
C GLY A 131 6.33 24.02 -8.40
N ALA A 132 6.35 23.21 -7.34
CA ALA A 132 5.28 22.28 -7.02
C ALA A 132 4.97 22.27 -5.52
N HIS A 133 3.78 21.78 -5.19
CA HIS A 133 3.35 21.59 -3.80
C HIS A 133 2.48 20.35 -3.68
N CYS A 134 2.66 19.59 -2.60
CA CYS A 134 1.91 18.37 -2.33
C CYS A 134 1.02 18.56 -1.11
N VAL A 135 -0.31 18.49 -1.31
CA VAL A 135 -1.29 18.50 -0.23
C VAL A 135 -1.56 17.06 0.20
N ILE A 136 -1.16 16.72 1.43
CA ILE A 136 -1.51 15.45 2.07
C ILE A 136 -2.93 15.54 2.61
N ILE A 137 -3.79 14.65 2.14
CA ILE A 137 -5.18 14.55 2.59
C ILE A 137 -5.27 13.38 3.56
N SER A 138 -5.31 13.68 4.86
CA SER A 138 -5.38 12.64 5.87
C SER A 138 -6.74 11.94 5.85
N ASP A 139 -6.70 10.64 5.65
CA ASP A 139 -7.85 9.73 5.58
C ASP A 139 -8.09 8.96 6.89
N GLY A 140 -7.33 9.28 7.95
CA GLY A 140 -7.39 8.57 9.22
C GLY A 140 -8.80 8.48 9.80
N ILE A 141 -9.51 9.60 9.87
CA ILE A 141 -10.86 9.64 10.45
C ILE A 141 -11.90 8.87 9.62
N VAL A 142 -11.59 8.59 8.35
CA VAL A 142 -12.45 7.80 7.46
C VAL A 142 -12.41 6.33 7.85
N TYR A 143 -11.29 5.84 8.39
CA TYR A 143 -11.05 4.41 8.57
C TYR A 143 -10.71 3.98 10.00
N ASN A 144 -10.39 4.89 10.92
CA ASN A 144 -9.80 4.55 12.21
C ASN A 144 -10.68 3.62 13.06
N ASP A 145 -11.99 3.84 13.09
CA ASP A 145 -12.97 2.99 13.77
C ASP A 145 -13.03 1.56 13.16
N LEU A 146 -12.93 1.42 11.84
CA LEU A 146 -12.82 0.10 11.18
C LEU A 146 -11.54 -0.62 11.61
N LEU A 147 -10.45 0.14 11.82
CA LEU A 147 -9.13 -0.40 12.12
C LEU A 147 -8.80 -0.44 13.62
N SER A 148 -9.81 -0.26 14.48
CA SER A 148 -9.66 -0.27 15.95
C SER A 148 -8.64 0.75 16.47
N ILE A 149 -8.48 1.87 15.75
CA ILE A 149 -7.68 3.02 16.15
C ILE A 149 -8.63 4.09 16.70
N SER A 150 -8.38 4.55 17.93
CA SER A 150 -9.24 5.57 18.55
C SER A 150 -9.13 6.92 17.84
N ASP A 151 -10.20 7.72 17.88
CA ASP A 151 -10.17 9.09 17.33
C ASP A 151 -9.06 9.94 17.99
N ARG A 152 -8.73 9.68 19.26
CA ARG A 152 -7.65 10.34 19.98
C ARG A 152 -6.27 9.98 19.43
N GLU A 153 -6.03 8.71 19.09
CA GLU A 153 -4.78 8.29 18.45
C GLU A 153 -4.64 8.91 17.05
N THR A 154 -5.71 8.92 16.26
CA THR A 154 -5.74 9.59 14.95
C THR A 154 -5.45 11.08 15.06
N TRP A 155 -6.04 11.76 16.06
CA TRP A 155 -5.74 13.16 16.35
C TRP A 155 -4.27 13.39 16.69
N ALA A 156 -3.73 12.61 17.62
CA ALA A 156 -2.35 12.73 18.09
C ALA A 156 -1.35 12.51 16.95
N TYR A 157 -1.55 11.46 16.14
CA TYR A 157 -0.73 11.18 14.97
C TYR A 157 -0.73 12.36 14.00
N GLY A 158 -1.93 12.84 13.63
CA GLY A 158 -2.06 13.94 12.69
C GLY A 158 -1.45 15.25 13.20
N GLN A 159 -1.59 15.57 14.49
CA GLN A 159 -0.98 16.77 15.08
C GLN A 159 0.54 16.68 15.08
N ALA A 160 1.10 15.52 15.47
CA ALA A 160 2.54 15.31 15.45
C ALA A 160 3.11 15.35 14.02
N LEU A 161 2.41 14.79 13.05
CA LEU A 161 2.82 14.80 11.64
C LEU A 161 2.86 16.22 11.07
N ARG A 162 1.81 17.01 11.31
CA ARG A 162 1.75 18.42 10.87
C ARG A 162 2.86 19.25 11.50
N LYS A 163 3.11 19.06 12.81
CA LYS A 163 4.20 19.74 13.53
C LYS A 163 5.58 19.36 12.97
N MET A 164 5.80 18.07 12.68
CA MET A 164 7.03 17.60 12.05
C MET A 164 7.23 18.24 10.68
N ALA A 165 6.17 18.27 9.86
CA ALA A 165 6.25 18.79 8.52
C ALA A 165 6.52 20.30 8.51
N SER A 166 5.76 21.10 9.29
CA SER A 166 5.94 22.56 9.35
C SER A 166 7.32 22.99 9.86
N ALA A 167 8.03 22.11 10.58
CA ALA A 167 9.35 22.40 11.10
C ALA A 167 10.49 22.09 10.10
N LYS A 168 10.24 21.30 9.05
CA LYS A 168 11.30 20.72 8.21
C LYS A 168 11.06 20.84 6.70
N PHE A 169 9.81 21.01 6.25
CA PHE A 169 9.45 20.87 4.84
C PHE A 169 8.59 22.03 4.37
N GLU A 170 8.97 22.64 3.25
CA GLU A 170 8.36 23.87 2.72
C GLU A 170 7.27 23.58 1.68
N HIS A 171 7.33 22.42 1.02
CA HIS A 171 6.46 22.09 -0.11
C HIS A 171 5.28 21.17 0.26
N ILE A 172 5.03 20.96 1.55
CA ILE A 172 4.03 20.03 2.05
C ILE A 172 2.89 20.75 2.76
N GLY A 173 1.69 20.57 2.23
CA GLY A 173 0.44 21.05 2.83
C GLY A 173 -0.38 19.91 3.42
N PHE A 174 -1.41 20.26 4.20
CA PHE A 174 -2.33 19.28 4.78
C PHE A 174 -3.78 19.70 4.60
N SER A 175 -4.63 18.71 4.30
CA SER A 175 -6.07 18.81 4.33
C SER A 175 -6.64 17.64 5.14
N ARG A 176 -7.77 17.88 5.80
CA ARG A 176 -8.50 16.88 6.61
C ARG A 176 -9.92 16.76 6.09
N ILE A 177 -10.64 15.72 6.51
CA ILE A 177 -12.06 15.54 6.14
C ILE A 177 -12.91 16.78 6.43
N LYS A 178 -12.67 17.50 7.53
CA LYS A 178 -13.37 18.75 7.85
C LYS A 178 -13.24 19.83 6.75
N ASP A 179 -12.17 19.78 5.95
CA ASP A 179 -11.89 20.72 4.87
C ASP A 179 -12.57 20.29 3.56
N LEU A 180 -13.10 19.07 3.50
CA LEU A 180 -13.82 18.50 2.35
C LEU A 180 -15.34 18.48 2.52
N ILE A 181 -15.83 18.77 3.73
CA ILE A 181 -17.26 18.78 4.06
C ILE A 181 -17.67 20.15 4.59
N ASN A 182 -18.88 20.56 4.24
CA ASN A 182 -19.47 21.77 4.82
C ASN A 182 -20.23 21.38 6.08
N PHE A 183 -19.62 21.55 7.25
CA PHE A 183 -20.20 21.20 8.54
C PHE A 183 -19.88 22.28 9.59
N PRO A 184 -20.86 22.77 10.38
CA PRO A 184 -20.62 23.82 11.37
C PRO A 184 -19.63 23.35 12.44
N MET A 185 -18.52 24.05 12.61
CA MET A 185 -17.47 23.68 13.57
C MET A 185 -16.88 24.90 14.28
N PRO A 186 -16.32 24.71 15.49
CA PRO A 186 -15.46 25.71 16.09
C PRO A 186 -14.29 26.03 15.15
N PRO A 187 -13.89 27.30 15.01
CA PRO A 187 -12.77 27.70 14.15
C PRO A 187 -11.46 27.04 14.60
N ASP A 188 -11.24 26.95 15.92
CA ASP A 188 -10.11 26.26 16.52
C ASP A 188 -10.49 24.86 17.01
N MET A 189 -10.20 23.87 16.17
CA MET A 189 -10.42 22.48 16.52
C MET A 189 -9.31 21.99 17.45
N LYS A 190 -9.61 21.91 18.75
CA LYS A 190 -8.78 21.22 19.76
C LYS A 190 -9.17 19.74 19.85
N GLU A 191 -8.37 18.96 20.57
CA GLU A 191 -8.54 17.50 20.71
C GLU A 191 -9.96 17.10 21.11
N ILE A 192 -10.51 17.69 22.18
CA ILE A 192 -11.86 17.38 22.67
C ILE A 192 -12.91 17.63 21.58
N ALA A 193 -12.83 18.77 20.90
CA ALA A 193 -13.76 19.12 19.84
C ALA A 193 -13.63 18.19 18.62
N TYR A 194 -12.42 17.76 18.27
CA TYR A 194 -12.18 16.78 17.22
C TYR A 194 -12.82 15.43 17.58
N VAL A 195 -12.53 14.90 18.76
CA VAL A 195 -13.02 13.59 19.21
C VAL A 195 -14.54 13.59 19.32
N ALA A 196 -15.13 14.64 19.95
CA ALA A 196 -16.58 14.77 20.08
C ALA A 196 -17.32 14.84 18.73
N ASN A 197 -16.64 15.27 17.66
CA ASN A 197 -17.24 15.41 16.33
C ASN A 197 -16.79 14.35 15.32
N ALA A 198 -15.93 13.40 15.70
CA ALA A 198 -15.37 12.44 14.76
C ALA A 198 -16.44 11.62 14.01
N THR A 199 -17.43 11.13 14.76
CA THR A 199 -18.59 10.43 14.19
C THR A 199 -19.46 11.35 13.33
N ASN A 200 -19.63 12.62 13.72
CA ASN A 200 -20.36 13.59 12.90
C ASN A 200 -19.66 13.86 11.57
N PHE A 201 -18.32 13.94 11.56
CA PHE A 201 -17.54 14.07 10.34
C PHE A 201 -17.73 12.88 9.42
N ARG A 202 -17.59 11.65 9.94
CA ARG A 202 -17.83 10.42 9.16
C ARG A 202 -19.24 10.40 8.57
N ARG A 203 -20.26 10.71 9.37
CA ARG A 203 -21.66 10.73 8.92
C ARG A 203 -21.90 11.79 7.83
N ALA A 204 -21.49 13.04 8.05
CA ALA A 204 -21.68 14.11 7.08
C ALA A 204 -20.94 13.82 5.76
N PHE A 205 -19.73 13.25 5.86
CA PHE A 205 -18.94 12.81 4.72
C PHE A 205 -19.62 11.67 3.94
N LEU A 206 -20.08 10.61 4.61
CA LEU A 206 -20.75 9.47 3.98
C LEU A 206 -22.08 9.88 3.35
N ASN A 207 -22.87 10.72 4.02
CA ASN A 207 -24.13 11.20 3.47
C ASN A 207 -23.94 12.04 2.19
N ARG A 208 -22.81 12.75 2.07
CA ARG A 208 -22.54 13.62 0.92
C ARG A 208 -21.91 12.89 -0.25
N PHE A 209 -20.99 11.96 0.01
CA PHE A 209 -20.16 11.35 -1.04
C PHE A 209 -20.32 9.83 -1.15
N GLY A 210 -21.01 9.20 -0.19
CA GLY A 210 -21.29 7.77 -0.20
C GLY A 210 -22.34 7.38 -1.22
N LYS A 211 -22.47 6.06 -1.40
CA LYS A 211 -23.47 5.44 -2.25
C LYS A 211 -24.03 4.24 -1.49
N ASP A 212 -25.22 4.39 -0.92
CA ASP A 212 -25.83 3.39 -0.02
C ASP A 212 -26.01 2.03 -0.71
N ASN A 213 -26.35 2.05 -2.00
CA ASN A 213 -26.60 0.85 -2.81
C ASN A 213 -25.37 0.42 -3.63
N ILE A 214 -24.16 0.66 -3.14
CA ILE A 214 -22.95 0.20 -3.82
C ILE A 214 -22.82 -1.33 -3.70
N ASP A 215 -22.82 -2.02 -4.84
CA ASP A 215 -22.42 -3.43 -4.89
C ASP A 215 -20.90 -3.50 -4.96
N ILE A 216 -20.27 -3.63 -3.79
CA ILE A 216 -18.82 -3.65 -3.69
C ILE A 216 -18.20 -4.94 -4.27
N ASP A 217 -18.95 -6.06 -4.27
CA ASP A 217 -18.46 -7.30 -4.86
C ASP A 217 -18.39 -7.19 -6.38
N GLN A 218 -19.41 -6.59 -7.00
CA GLN A 218 -19.41 -6.29 -8.43
C GLN A 218 -18.33 -5.26 -8.79
N GLU A 219 -18.16 -4.19 -8.00
CA GLU A 219 -17.10 -3.20 -8.23
C GLU A 219 -15.69 -3.82 -8.13
N ILE A 220 -15.45 -4.71 -7.17
CA ILE A 220 -14.19 -5.46 -7.08
C ILE A 220 -13.96 -6.29 -8.34
N LYS A 221 -15.02 -6.91 -8.89
CA LYS A 221 -14.92 -7.76 -10.08
C LYS A 221 -14.65 -6.96 -11.36
N ASP A 222 -15.31 -5.82 -11.52
CA ASP A 222 -15.31 -5.07 -12.78
C ASP A 222 -14.21 -4.01 -12.87
N ASN A 223 -13.71 -3.53 -11.73
CA ASN A 223 -12.72 -2.46 -11.67
C ASN A 223 -11.35 -2.99 -11.21
N PRO A 224 -10.35 -3.08 -12.10
CA PRO A 224 -9.01 -3.57 -11.76
C PRO A 224 -8.34 -2.79 -10.62
N ASP A 225 -8.56 -1.48 -10.56
CA ASP A 225 -8.01 -0.60 -9.51
C ASP A 225 -8.60 -0.94 -8.13
N THR A 226 -9.91 -1.19 -8.09
CA THR A 226 -10.60 -1.62 -6.88
C THR A 226 -10.13 -3.01 -6.46
N MET A 227 -9.99 -3.95 -7.40
CA MET A 227 -9.45 -5.29 -7.11
C MET A 227 -8.04 -5.23 -6.52
N MET A 228 -7.14 -4.45 -7.11
CA MET A 228 -5.77 -4.31 -6.62
C MET A 228 -5.73 -3.70 -5.21
N THR A 229 -6.60 -2.71 -4.95
CA THR A 229 -6.74 -2.11 -3.62
C THR A 229 -7.29 -3.12 -2.60
N TYR A 230 -8.30 -3.91 -2.99
CA TYR A 230 -8.89 -4.97 -2.17
C TYR A 230 -7.85 -6.03 -1.75
N LEU A 231 -7.04 -6.51 -2.70
CA LEU A 231 -5.98 -7.48 -2.44
C LEU A 231 -4.91 -6.90 -1.50
N GLY A 232 -4.57 -5.62 -1.69
CA GLY A 232 -3.70 -4.88 -0.77
C GLY A 232 -4.26 -4.85 0.65
N TYR A 233 -5.51 -4.42 0.82
CA TYR A 233 -6.18 -4.36 2.13
C TYR A 233 -6.18 -5.72 2.83
N ARG A 234 -6.59 -6.79 2.14
CA ARG A 234 -6.57 -8.13 2.71
C ARG A 234 -5.20 -8.50 3.29
N ARG A 235 -4.13 -8.27 2.53
CA ARG A 235 -2.77 -8.61 2.96
C ARG A 235 -2.34 -7.84 4.20
N PHE A 236 -2.57 -6.52 4.24
CA PHE A 236 -2.13 -5.70 5.36
C PHE A 236 -2.99 -5.91 6.61
N LEU A 237 -4.32 -5.99 6.46
CA LEU A 237 -5.27 -6.17 7.56
C LEU A 237 -5.06 -7.48 8.31
N GLU A 238 -4.73 -8.58 7.61
CA GLU A 238 -4.42 -9.85 8.27
C GLU A 238 -3.30 -9.71 9.31
N SER A 239 -2.30 -8.86 9.05
CA SER A 239 -1.21 -8.59 10.00
C SER A 239 -1.57 -7.51 11.02
N ASP A 240 -2.31 -6.47 10.63
CA ASP A 240 -2.62 -5.33 11.50
C ASP A 240 -3.59 -5.71 12.63
N LEU A 241 -4.53 -6.59 12.33
CA LEU A 241 -5.60 -6.96 13.27
C LEU A 241 -5.25 -8.17 14.14
N LYS A 242 -4.13 -8.86 13.86
CA LYS A 242 -3.79 -10.15 14.48
C LYS A 242 -3.74 -10.11 16.00
N HIS A 243 -3.27 -9.00 16.58
CA HIS A 243 -3.14 -8.85 18.03
C HIS A 243 -4.37 -8.22 18.68
N ILE A 244 -5.25 -7.61 17.89
CA ILE A 244 -6.52 -7.02 18.35
C ILE A 244 -7.62 -8.08 18.38
N PHE A 245 -7.68 -8.88 17.31
CA PHE A 245 -8.64 -9.95 17.12
C PHE A 245 -7.87 -11.28 16.99
N PRO A 246 -7.24 -11.76 18.08
CA PRO A 246 -6.41 -12.97 18.01
C PRO A 246 -7.22 -14.18 17.55
N VAL A 247 -6.53 -15.06 16.82
CA VAL A 247 -6.99 -16.42 16.54
C VAL A 247 -6.77 -17.25 17.80
N GLY A 248 -7.77 -18.03 18.21
CA GLY A 248 -7.86 -18.63 19.54
C GLY A 248 -9.10 -18.15 20.28
N ASN A 249 -9.38 -18.75 21.45
CA ASN A 249 -10.55 -18.42 22.28
C ASN A 249 -11.89 -18.44 21.51
N GLY A 250 -12.08 -19.46 20.66
CA GLY A 250 -13.32 -19.66 19.88
C GLY A 250 -13.29 -19.09 18.46
N ARG A 251 -12.31 -18.26 18.08
CA ARG A 251 -12.14 -17.79 16.69
C ARG A 251 -11.19 -18.68 15.90
N GLY A 252 -11.68 -19.26 14.79
CA GLY A 252 -10.86 -20.04 13.87
C GLY A 252 -10.05 -19.18 12.88
N ALA A 253 -8.96 -19.72 12.31
CA ALA A 253 -8.15 -19.02 11.32
C ALA A 253 -8.93 -18.68 10.03
N ASN A 254 -9.84 -19.56 9.60
CA ASN A 254 -10.68 -19.33 8.42
C ASN A 254 -11.74 -18.25 8.66
N GLU A 255 -12.30 -18.22 9.86
CA GLU A 255 -13.21 -17.17 10.32
C GLU A 255 -12.51 -15.82 10.35
N TYR A 256 -11.31 -15.74 10.95
CA TYR A 256 -10.50 -14.52 10.94
C TYR A 256 -10.26 -13.98 9.51
N ARG A 257 -9.86 -14.85 8.57
CA ARG A 257 -9.67 -14.44 7.17
C ARG A 257 -10.97 -13.96 6.52
N ARG A 258 -12.13 -14.50 6.90
CA ARG A 258 -13.44 -14.06 6.42
C ARG A 258 -13.76 -12.66 6.95
N ASP A 259 -13.52 -12.43 8.23
CA ASP A 259 -13.80 -11.14 8.87
C ASP A 259 -12.87 -10.04 8.33
N VAL A 260 -11.60 -10.37 8.06
CA VAL A 260 -10.68 -9.46 7.36
C VAL A 260 -11.19 -9.09 5.96
N ARG A 261 -11.73 -10.05 5.19
CA ARG A 261 -12.34 -9.75 3.88
C ARG A 261 -13.55 -8.83 4.01
N TYR A 262 -14.40 -9.07 5.01
CA TYR A 262 -15.53 -8.19 5.30
C TYR A 262 -15.06 -6.76 5.58
N LEU A 263 -14.05 -6.60 6.44
CA LEU A 263 -13.52 -5.29 6.78
C LEU A 263 -12.87 -4.59 5.58
N ALA A 264 -12.11 -5.32 4.76
CA ALA A 264 -11.54 -4.80 3.52
C ALA A 264 -12.62 -4.23 2.59
N LYS A 265 -13.77 -4.90 2.47
CA LYS A 265 -14.92 -4.38 1.70
C LYS A 265 -15.50 -3.10 2.32
N GLN A 266 -15.65 -3.05 3.65
CA GLN A 266 -16.11 -1.83 4.34
C GLN A 266 -15.16 -0.65 4.10
N MET A 267 -13.84 -0.90 4.09
CA MET A 267 -12.86 0.12 3.72
C MET A 267 -13.05 0.62 2.29
N LEU A 268 -13.28 -0.27 1.31
CA LEU A 268 -13.51 0.15 -0.07
C LEU A 268 -14.78 0.98 -0.25
N ILE A 269 -15.87 0.62 0.47
CA ILE A 269 -17.11 1.40 0.48
C ILE A 269 -16.85 2.83 0.97
N ARG A 270 -16.09 2.99 2.06
CA ARG A 270 -15.70 4.33 2.54
C ARG A 270 -14.69 5.01 1.59
N GLY A 271 -13.83 4.24 0.95
CA GLY A 271 -12.87 4.70 -0.06
C GLY A 271 -13.53 5.25 -1.33
N TYR A 272 -14.68 4.73 -1.72
CA TYR A 272 -15.52 5.30 -2.78
C TYR A 272 -15.92 6.74 -2.44
N ALA A 273 -16.52 6.93 -1.25
CA ALA A 273 -16.91 8.25 -0.77
C ALA A 273 -15.70 9.19 -0.67
N PHE A 274 -14.57 8.66 -0.23
CA PHE A 274 -13.35 9.45 -0.07
C PHE A 274 -12.79 9.92 -1.40
N THR A 275 -12.81 9.06 -2.41
CA THR A 275 -12.41 9.42 -3.77
C THR A 275 -13.28 10.55 -4.31
N GLY A 276 -14.60 10.48 -4.12
CA GLY A 276 -15.55 11.54 -4.48
C GLY A 276 -15.27 12.86 -3.76
N ALA A 277 -15.02 12.81 -2.45
CA ALA A 277 -14.71 13.99 -1.64
C ALA A 277 -13.42 14.68 -2.09
N VAL A 278 -12.36 13.91 -2.35
CA VAL A 278 -11.09 14.48 -2.84
C VAL A 278 -11.27 15.08 -4.23
N LYS A 279 -12.00 14.42 -5.15
CA LYS A 279 -12.27 14.97 -6.48
C LYS A 279 -13.06 16.29 -6.40
N ASN A 280 -13.97 16.41 -5.44
CA ASN A 280 -14.74 17.64 -5.22
C ASN A 280 -13.90 18.76 -4.59
N GLY A 281 -13.05 18.45 -3.61
CA GLY A 281 -12.21 19.43 -2.92
C GLY A 281 -10.96 19.87 -3.70
N PHE A 282 -10.46 19.00 -4.58
CA PHE A 282 -9.21 19.20 -5.33
C PHE A 282 -9.38 18.88 -6.82
N PRO A 283 -10.32 19.52 -7.54
CA PRO A 283 -10.71 19.14 -8.90
C PRO A 283 -9.60 19.31 -9.95
N ASN A 284 -8.66 20.23 -9.71
CA ASN A 284 -7.58 20.55 -10.64
C ASN A 284 -6.23 19.97 -10.24
N HIS A 285 -6.12 19.36 -9.05
CA HIS A 285 -4.83 18.85 -8.58
C HIS A 285 -4.45 17.56 -9.32
N LEU A 286 -3.15 17.38 -9.54
CA LEU A 286 -2.63 16.08 -9.99
C LEU A 286 -2.80 15.05 -8.85
N ARG A 287 -3.49 13.94 -9.14
CA ARG A 287 -3.85 12.94 -8.13
C ARG A 287 -2.74 11.92 -7.92
N LEU A 288 -2.16 11.93 -6.74
CA LEU A 288 -1.21 10.93 -6.26
C LEU A 288 -1.93 9.86 -5.43
N SER A 289 -1.26 8.72 -5.23
CA SER A 289 -1.79 7.55 -4.52
C SER A 289 -0.66 6.76 -3.85
N ILE A 290 -0.96 6.07 -2.75
CA ILE A 290 -0.07 5.05 -2.14
C ILE A 290 -0.49 3.62 -2.48
N HIS A 291 -1.67 3.46 -3.10
CA HIS A 291 -2.18 2.17 -3.57
C HIS A 291 -1.76 1.93 -5.00
N HIS A 292 -1.56 0.65 -5.33
CA HIS A 292 -1.35 0.21 -6.69
C HIS A 292 -2.52 0.62 -7.60
N SER A 293 -2.21 0.86 -8.88
CA SER A 293 -3.11 1.46 -9.86
C SER A 293 -2.83 0.90 -11.26
N THR A 294 -3.82 0.95 -12.14
CA THR A 294 -3.66 0.78 -13.59
C THR A 294 -2.88 1.94 -14.21
N GLY A 295 -2.75 3.04 -13.48
CA GLY A 295 -2.07 4.26 -13.93
C GLY A 295 -2.98 5.24 -14.65
N GLU A 296 -4.29 4.98 -14.76
CA GLU A 296 -5.16 5.83 -15.58
C GLU A 296 -5.65 7.12 -14.90
N HIS A 297 -5.84 7.10 -13.58
CA HIS A 297 -6.51 8.19 -12.87
C HIS A 297 -5.71 8.76 -11.70
N LYS A 298 -4.65 8.04 -11.29
CA LYS A 298 -3.81 8.39 -10.14
C LYS A 298 -2.40 7.83 -10.35
N ILE A 299 -1.40 8.60 -9.95
CA ILE A 299 0.01 8.19 -9.96
C ILE A 299 0.32 7.54 -8.61
N SER A 300 0.74 6.28 -8.64
CA SER A 300 1.07 5.55 -7.41
C SER A 300 2.52 5.82 -7.03
N LEU A 301 2.78 6.28 -5.81
CA LEU A 301 4.12 6.63 -5.31
C LEU A 301 4.63 5.63 -4.29
N SER A 302 5.96 5.45 -4.26
CA SER A 302 6.65 4.87 -3.11
C SER A 302 7.08 5.99 -2.17
N LEU A 303 6.47 6.05 -0.98
CA LEU A 303 6.80 7.08 0.01
C LEU A 303 8.13 6.83 0.71
N LEU A 304 8.54 5.57 0.81
CA LEU A 304 9.87 5.20 1.30
C LEU A 304 10.73 4.76 0.13
N ASP A 305 12.00 5.18 0.16
CA ASP A 305 13.00 4.67 -0.76
C ASP A 305 13.46 3.31 -0.26
N THR A 306 12.77 2.26 -0.72
CA THR A 306 12.96 0.92 -0.18
C THR A 306 12.72 -0.12 -1.25
N LYS A 307 13.52 -1.19 -1.20
CA LYS A 307 13.36 -2.37 -2.05
C LYS A 307 12.37 -3.38 -1.46
N THR A 308 11.84 -3.12 -0.25
CA THR A 308 10.93 -4.04 0.43
C THR A 308 9.46 -3.77 0.06
N GLY A 309 8.57 -4.65 0.55
CA GLY A 309 7.13 -4.47 0.40
C GLY A 309 6.53 -3.31 1.23
N PHE A 310 7.29 -2.67 2.11
CA PHE A 310 6.78 -1.74 3.13
C PHE A 310 7.00 -0.27 2.77
N THR A 311 6.29 0.19 1.73
CA THR A 311 6.48 1.53 1.16
C THR A 311 5.70 2.64 1.84
N THR A 312 4.83 2.32 2.81
CA THR A 312 4.02 3.28 3.55
C THR A 312 4.50 3.35 5.00
N PRO A 313 4.87 4.54 5.50
CA PRO A 313 5.62 4.68 6.76
C PRO A 313 4.81 4.29 8.00
N TRP A 314 3.49 4.30 7.91
CA TRP A 314 2.62 3.96 9.03
C TRP A 314 2.41 2.46 9.25
N HIS A 315 2.93 1.60 8.38
CA HIS A 315 2.86 0.14 8.51
C HIS A 315 4.21 -0.52 8.81
N CYS A 316 5.26 0.25 9.05
CA CYS A 316 6.61 -0.26 9.29
C CYS A 316 7.44 0.69 10.17
N CYS A 317 8.65 0.24 10.48
CA CYS A 317 9.76 1.08 10.92
C CYS A 317 10.80 1.17 9.78
N VAL A 318 11.78 2.04 9.96
CA VAL A 318 12.96 2.13 9.07
C VAL A 318 14.24 1.78 9.83
N ALA A 319 15.22 1.26 9.10
CA ALA A 319 16.57 1.04 9.60
C ALA A 319 17.59 1.72 8.71
N ARG A 320 18.60 2.34 9.33
CA ARG A 320 19.81 2.82 8.64
C ARG A 320 20.85 1.72 8.69
N MET A 321 21.18 1.18 7.53
CA MET A 321 22.15 0.11 7.36
C MET A 321 23.58 0.65 7.50
N ALA A 322 24.56 -0.23 7.69
CA ALA A 322 25.97 0.11 7.84
C ALA A 322 26.54 0.80 6.59
N ASN A 323 26.02 0.47 5.40
CA ASN A 323 26.35 1.16 4.14
C ASN A 323 25.71 2.55 4.00
N GLY A 324 24.91 2.98 4.99
CA GLY A 324 24.20 4.26 4.99
C GLY A 324 22.84 4.26 4.29
N GLU A 325 22.46 3.18 3.59
CA GLU A 325 21.15 3.05 2.97
C GLU A 325 20.04 2.92 4.02
N TRP A 326 18.84 3.36 3.66
CA TRP A 326 17.65 3.13 4.46
C TRP A 326 16.89 1.92 3.95
N THR A 327 16.44 1.07 4.87
CA THR A 327 15.50 -0.01 4.56
C THR A 327 14.25 0.11 5.42
N SER A 328 13.19 -0.60 5.04
CA SER A 328 11.90 -0.56 5.75
C SER A 328 11.34 -1.97 5.98
N ALA A 329 10.88 -2.22 7.19
CA ALA A 329 10.30 -3.50 7.60
C ALA A 329 9.47 -3.33 8.88
N PRO A 330 8.59 -4.28 9.24
CA PRO A 330 7.98 -4.33 10.56
C PRO A 330 9.06 -4.28 11.65
N MET A 331 8.78 -3.56 12.73
CA MET A 331 9.65 -3.49 13.92
C MET A 331 10.20 -4.86 14.35
N GLY A 332 9.33 -5.87 14.38
CA GLY A 332 9.68 -7.23 14.79
C GLY A 332 10.62 -7.96 13.85
N GLU A 333 10.83 -7.51 12.61
CA GLU A 333 11.88 -8.07 11.74
C GLU A 333 13.26 -7.58 12.18
N TYR A 334 13.41 -6.28 12.46
CA TYR A 334 14.67 -5.73 12.94
C TYR A 334 15.05 -6.25 14.32
N LEU A 335 14.08 -6.48 15.21
CA LEU A 335 14.33 -7.01 16.55
C LEU A 335 14.88 -8.45 16.55
N LYS A 336 14.76 -9.20 15.44
CA LYS A 336 15.37 -10.54 15.30
C LYS A 336 16.87 -10.48 15.06
N ASP A 337 17.37 -9.35 14.56
CA ASP A 337 18.77 -9.16 14.23
C ASP A 337 19.52 -8.52 15.41
N PRO A 338 20.49 -9.22 16.02
CA PRO A 338 21.25 -8.69 17.16
C PRO A 338 22.07 -7.44 16.81
N ASN A 339 22.38 -7.23 15.53
CA ASN A 339 23.12 -6.08 15.01
C ASN A 339 22.23 -4.83 14.85
N MET A 340 20.92 -4.96 14.98
CA MET A 340 20.00 -3.82 14.87
C MET A 340 19.74 -3.22 16.25
N LYS A 341 20.11 -1.95 16.43
CA LYS A 341 19.87 -1.19 17.66
C LYS A 341 18.82 -0.11 17.47
N VAL A 342 17.91 0.04 18.42
CA VAL A 342 16.90 1.09 18.39
C VAL A 342 17.54 2.44 18.75
N VAL A 343 17.49 3.38 17.81
CA VAL A 343 17.87 4.76 18.04
C VAL A 343 16.68 5.55 18.58
N HIS A 344 16.95 6.31 19.65
CA HIS A 344 15.96 7.18 20.28
C HIS A 344 16.20 8.63 19.88
N GLU A 345 15.13 9.33 19.51
CA GLU A 345 15.14 10.77 19.25
C GLU A 345 14.10 11.42 20.14
N ASN A 346 14.47 12.50 20.85
CA ASN A 346 13.57 13.18 21.81
C ASN A 346 12.97 12.23 22.86
N GLY A 347 13.77 11.28 23.36
CA GLY A 347 13.36 10.34 24.42
C GLY A 347 12.38 9.24 23.97
N ARG A 348 12.16 9.07 22.66
CA ARG A 348 11.29 8.01 22.11
C ARG A 348 12.01 7.20 21.03
N PRO A 349 11.68 5.91 20.83
CA PRO A 349 12.21 5.13 19.72
C PRO A 349 11.83 5.78 18.38
N SER A 350 12.79 5.86 17.45
CA SER A 350 12.61 6.56 16.16
C SER A 350 12.91 5.67 14.96
N TYR A 351 14.02 4.94 14.98
CA TYR A 351 14.43 4.03 13.89
C TYR A 351 15.44 2.99 14.41
N PHE A 352 15.80 2.03 13.57
CA PHE A 352 16.87 1.08 13.85
C PHE A 352 18.19 1.50 13.18
N GLN A 353 19.32 1.24 13.82
CA GLN A 353 20.64 1.43 13.23
C GLN A 353 21.36 0.08 13.26
N GLU A 354 21.86 -0.34 12.10
CA GLU A 354 22.77 -1.47 12.03
C GLU A 354 24.11 -1.07 12.65
N THR A 355 24.55 -1.82 13.65
CA THR A 355 25.89 -1.73 14.22
C THR A 355 26.75 -2.78 13.55
N ILE A 356 27.88 -2.36 12.98
CA ILE A 356 28.97 -3.29 12.68
C ILE A 356 29.51 -3.69 14.05
N ILE A 357 29.22 -4.91 14.49
CA ILE A 357 30.04 -5.51 15.52
C ILE A 357 31.36 -5.78 14.81
N ASP A 358 32.37 -4.94 15.08
CA ASP A 358 33.75 -5.40 14.92
C ASP A 358 33.86 -6.59 15.86
N THR A 359 33.58 -7.78 15.34
CA THR A 359 34.31 -8.95 15.81
C THR A 359 35.74 -8.62 15.43
N GLU A 360 36.45 -7.96 16.35
CA GLU A 360 37.87 -8.22 16.51
C GLU A 360 37.95 -9.74 16.44
N CYS A 361 38.46 -10.23 15.32
CA CYS A 361 38.82 -11.61 15.17
C CYS A 361 39.93 -11.81 16.18
N VAL A 362 39.55 -12.17 17.42
CA VAL A 362 40.46 -12.74 18.38
C VAL A 362 40.88 -14.04 17.73
N PHE A 363 42.00 -13.97 17.02
CA PHE A 363 42.70 -15.10 16.49
C PHE A 363 43.01 -15.98 17.71
N CYS A 364 42.20 -17.01 17.95
CA CYS A 364 42.51 -18.00 18.97
C CYS A 364 43.83 -18.65 18.54
N SER A 365 44.89 -18.39 19.29
CA SER A 365 46.20 -19.01 19.14
C SER A 365 46.20 -20.44 19.67
N ASP A 366 45.12 -21.20 19.48
CA ASP A 366 45.03 -22.59 19.92
C ASP A 366 45.04 -23.47 18.67
N ASN A 367 46.24 -23.94 18.36
CA ASN A 367 46.62 -24.63 17.13
C ASN A 367 46.26 -26.13 17.15
N ASP A 368 45.28 -26.55 17.95
CA ASP A 368 44.93 -27.97 18.12
C ASP A 368 43.43 -28.24 17.93
N THR A 369 43.09 -28.75 16.75
CA THR A 369 41.76 -29.22 16.32
C THR A 369 41.10 -30.20 17.29
N ASN A 370 41.89 -30.86 18.16
CA ASN A 370 41.42 -31.85 19.11
C ASN A 370 40.56 -31.26 20.24
N ILE A 371 40.79 -30.00 20.63
CA ILE A 371 40.03 -29.33 21.72
C ILE A 371 38.59 -29.01 21.28
N PHE A 372 38.40 -28.69 20.00
CA PHE A 372 37.07 -28.44 19.43
C PHE A 372 36.23 -29.72 19.37
N LEU A 373 36.85 -30.88 19.10
CA LEU A 373 36.17 -32.17 18.99
C LEU A 373 35.70 -32.71 20.36
N GLU A 374 36.44 -32.43 21.44
CA GLU A 374 36.01 -32.75 22.81
C GLU A 374 34.77 -31.94 23.23
N THR A 375 34.72 -30.64 22.86
CA THR A 375 33.58 -29.78 23.17
C THR A 375 32.30 -30.25 22.46
N ALA A 376 32.43 -30.83 21.27
CA ALA A 376 31.33 -31.40 20.50
C ALA A 376 30.98 -32.85 20.88
N SER A 377 31.64 -33.44 21.89
CA SER A 377 31.49 -34.87 22.28
C SER A 377 31.69 -35.84 21.10
N ALA A 378 32.55 -35.47 20.15
CA ALA A 378 32.82 -36.24 18.95
C ALA A 378 34.22 -36.85 19.05
N GLU A 379 34.35 -37.85 19.91
CA GLU A 379 35.61 -38.59 20.07
C GLU A 379 35.98 -39.30 18.76
N TYR A 380 37.20 -39.08 18.28
CA TYR A 380 37.65 -39.61 17.01
C TYR A 380 37.64 -41.14 16.99
N ASP A 381 37.85 -41.81 18.14
CA ASP A 381 37.85 -43.26 18.24
C ASP A 381 36.48 -43.90 18.00
N ASP A 382 35.39 -43.14 18.17
CA ASP A 382 34.03 -43.61 17.93
C ASP A 382 33.60 -43.54 16.46
N ARG A 383 34.47 -43.05 15.57
CA ARG A 383 34.16 -42.79 14.15
C ARG A 383 33.58 -44.00 13.43
N TRP A 384 34.15 -45.19 13.64
CA TRP A 384 33.72 -46.41 12.96
C TRP A 384 32.41 -46.98 13.52
N ARG A 385 32.17 -46.81 14.83
CA ARG A 385 30.89 -47.17 15.46
C ARG A 385 29.76 -46.28 14.94
N ASN A 386 29.98 -44.96 14.96
CA ASN A 386 28.96 -43.99 14.54
C ASN A 386 28.68 -44.11 13.04
N PHE A 387 29.70 -44.36 12.22
CA PHE A 387 29.55 -44.68 10.80
C PHE A 387 28.73 -45.97 10.61
N GLY A 388 29.04 -47.03 11.36
CA GLY A 388 28.28 -48.29 11.33
C GLY A 388 26.80 -48.12 11.70
N ILE A 389 26.49 -47.36 12.76
CA ILE A 389 25.10 -47.09 13.19
C ILE A 389 24.31 -46.35 12.10
N SER A 390 24.93 -45.37 11.44
CA SER A 390 24.30 -44.62 10.34
C SER A 390 23.94 -45.52 9.16
N TRP A 391 24.82 -46.46 8.80
CA TRP A 391 24.56 -47.44 7.75
C TRP A 391 23.49 -48.46 8.11
N VAL A 392 23.48 -48.96 9.36
CA VAL A 392 22.42 -49.87 9.84
C VAL A 392 21.06 -49.19 9.77
N PHE A 393 20.96 -47.91 10.18
CA PHE A 393 19.70 -47.16 10.12
C PHE A 393 19.23 -46.94 8.68
N SER A 394 20.18 -46.66 7.77
CA SER A 394 19.88 -46.47 6.35
C SER A 394 19.37 -47.77 5.69
N ILE A 395 20.03 -48.90 5.94
CA ILE A 395 19.64 -50.21 5.42
C ILE A 395 18.29 -50.65 6.01
N PHE A 396 18.08 -50.45 7.32
CA PHE A 396 16.81 -50.74 7.97
C PHE A 396 15.65 -49.95 7.33
N ASN A 397 15.82 -48.65 7.10
CA ASN A 397 14.78 -47.83 6.48
C ASN A 397 14.52 -48.21 5.02
N MET A 398 15.56 -48.57 4.25
CA MET A 398 15.42 -49.07 2.88
C MET A 398 14.62 -50.39 2.81
N ALA A 399 14.75 -51.26 3.82
CA ALA A 399 14.01 -52.52 3.88
C ALA A 399 12.59 -52.35 4.46
N ALA A 400 12.43 -51.49 5.47
CA ALA A 400 11.15 -51.25 6.13
C ALA A 400 10.14 -50.52 5.23
N ALA A 401 10.60 -49.61 4.38
CA ALA A 401 9.73 -48.84 3.47
C ALA A 401 8.89 -49.71 2.51
N PRO A 402 9.46 -50.66 1.73
CA PRO A 402 8.67 -51.53 0.87
C PRO A 402 7.81 -52.54 1.65
N LEU A 403 8.24 -52.98 2.83
CA LEU A 403 7.46 -53.86 3.71
C LEU A 403 6.19 -53.16 4.21
N LEU A 404 6.32 -51.92 4.70
CA LEU A 404 5.19 -51.09 5.13
C LEU A 404 4.26 -50.74 3.96
N PHE A 405 4.82 -50.47 2.79
CA PHE A 405 4.03 -50.26 1.57
C PHE A 405 3.21 -51.50 1.19
N TRP A 406 3.77 -52.70 1.32
CA TRP A 406 3.04 -53.94 1.06
C TRP A 406 1.94 -54.21 2.10
N LEU A 407 2.21 -53.97 3.38
CA LEU A 407 1.24 -54.17 4.48
C LEU A 407 0.04 -53.21 4.44
N THR A 408 0.22 -52.00 3.88
CA THR A 408 -0.82 -50.97 3.82
C THR A 408 -1.59 -50.94 2.49
N LYS A 409 -1.20 -51.79 1.54
CA LYS A 409 -1.82 -51.83 0.21
C LYS A 409 -3.14 -52.62 0.23
N VAL A 410 -4.26 -51.90 0.12
CA VAL A 410 -5.61 -52.49 0.05
C VAL A 410 -5.78 -53.29 -1.26
N PRO A 411 -6.25 -54.55 -1.24
CA PRO A 411 -6.46 -55.33 -2.46
C PRO A 411 -7.59 -54.72 -3.31
N ARG A 412 -7.35 -54.53 -4.61
CA ARG A 412 -8.41 -54.13 -5.55
C ARG A 412 -9.29 -55.34 -5.87
N GLY A 413 -10.53 -55.31 -5.39
CA GLY A 413 -11.57 -56.27 -5.77
C GLY A 413 -11.91 -56.19 -7.25
N LYS A 414 -12.10 -57.34 -7.89
CA LYS A 414 -12.49 -57.47 -9.32
C LYS A 414 -13.83 -56.77 -9.58
N MET A 415 -13.85 -55.77 -10.44
CA MET A 415 -15.08 -55.20 -10.99
C MET A 415 -15.77 -56.26 -11.88
N ARG A 416 -17.01 -56.63 -11.54
CA ARG A 416 -17.92 -57.35 -12.43
C ARG A 416 -18.41 -56.38 -13.50
N THR A 417 -18.12 -56.68 -14.77
CA THR A 417 -18.74 -56.02 -15.92
C THR A 417 -20.22 -56.40 -15.99
N LYS A 418 -21.11 -55.41 -15.80
CA LYS A 418 -22.50 -55.50 -16.23
C LYS A 418 -22.52 -55.21 -17.73
N LYS A 419 -22.99 -56.20 -18.50
CA LYS A 419 -23.24 -56.13 -19.94
C LYS A 419 -24.51 -55.30 -20.20
N ASP A 420 -24.44 -54.50 -21.25
CA ASP A 420 -25.42 -53.52 -21.70
C ASP A 420 -26.83 -54.07 -21.91
N ALA A 421 -27.82 -53.22 -21.63
CA ALA A 421 -29.15 -53.29 -22.22
C ALA A 421 -29.29 -52.13 -23.22
N GLY A 422 -29.50 -52.46 -24.49
CA GLY A 422 -29.81 -51.49 -25.53
C GLY A 422 -29.72 -52.10 -26.93
N GLU A 423 -30.86 -52.12 -27.62
CA GLU A 423 -31.07 -52.45 -29.04
C GLU A 423 -31.15 -53.93 -29.47
N ARG A 424 -32.37 -54.35 -29.76
CA ARG A 424 -32.67 -54.74 -31.14
C ARG A 424 -34.12 -54.49 -31.52
N THR A 425 -34.25 -53.79 -32.64
CA THR A 425 -35.46 -53.53 -33.40
C THR A 425 -36.09 -54.83 -33.92
N SER A 426 -37.41 -54.74 -34.07
CA SER A 426 -38.35 -55.64 -34.72
C SER A 426 -37.85 -56.29 -36.02
N GLU A 427 -38.09 -57.60 -36.14
CA GLU A 427 -38.53 -58.18 -37.41
C GLU A 427 -39.54 -59.30 -37.14
N VAL A 428 -40.58 -59.26 -37.97
CA VAL A 428 -41.81 -60.04 -37.94
C VAL A 428 -41.56 -61.40 -38.59
N GLU A 429 -42.00 -62.48 -37.96
CA GLU A 429 -42.38 -63.68 -38.72
C GLU A 429 -43.59 -64.36 -38.08
N ILE A 430 -44.66 -64.45 -38.87
CA ILE A 430 -45.98 -64.94 -38.53
C ILE A 430 -45.97 -66.47 -38.55
N LYS A 431 -46.58 -67.11 -37.55
CA LYS A 431 -47.32 -68.37 -37.77
C LYS A 431 -48.48 -68.52 -36.79
N ASN A 432 -49.66 -68.64 -37.39
CA ASN A 432 -50.98 -68.89 -36.83
C ASN A 432 -51.05 -70.07 -35.86
N THR A 433 -51.97 -69.95 -34.89
CA THR A 433 -52.93 -70.94 -34.34
C THR A 433 -53.41 -70.31 -33.02
N GLY A 434 -54.67 -69.96 -32.76
CA GLY A 434 -55.95 -70.48 -33.18
C GLY A 434 -56.65 -71.04 -31.94
N VAL A 435 -57.75 -70.37 -31.52
CA VAL A 435 -58.92 -70.97 -30.81
C VAL A 435 -58.61 -71.40 -29.34
N GLU A 436 -59.28 -70.99 -28.26
CA GLU A 436 -60.63 -70.45 -27.94
C GLU A 436 -60.56 -69.33 -26.89
#